data_AF-A0A941LMY1-F1
#
_entry.id   AF-A0A941LMY1-F1
#
_cell.length_a   1.000
_cell.length_b   1.000
_cell.length_c   1.000
_cell.angle_alpha   90.00
_cell.angle_beta   90.00
_cell.angle_gamma   90.00
#
_symmetry.space_group_name_H-M   'P 1'
#
loop_
_entity.id
_entity.type
_entity.pdbx_description
1 polymer ?
#
loop_
_entity_poly.entity_id
_entity_poly.type
_entity_poly.pdbx_seq_one_letter_code
_entity_poly.pdbx_strand_id
1 'polypeptide(L)'
;MAGKKGRSGPPGNINNCKHPHRTYLKRGVVSKKYAWILPFLKRYSDALLRDKPDATEAERRLVNVGETAYGVRVMILQEAKENGFIVKQGDTWDLSPGVKDLPRFLAIERQALISLGLERRARAIPVLSDYIDSKKSKNDPEPQHPNPHHKENPQ
;
A
#
# COMPACT_ATOMS: atom_id res chain seq x y z
N MET A 1 36.22 -10.87 -24.85
CA MET A 1 35.06 -10.44 -25.67
C MET A 1 33.85 -10.32 -24.76
N ALA A 2 33.39 -9.09 -24.51
CA ALA A 2 32.32 -8.77 -23.58
C ALA A 2 30.99 -9.39 -24.02
N GLY A 3 30.35 -10.16 -23.14
CA GLY A 3 29.03 -10.75 -23.40
C GLY A 3 27.98 -9.66 -23.55
N LYS A 4 27.40 -9.55 -24.75
CA LYS A 4 26.19 -8.76 -25.01
C LYS A 4 25.11 -9.21 -24.03
N LYS A 5 24.68 -8.32 -23.12
CA LYS A 5 23.48 -8.49 -22.29
C LYS A 5 22.30 -8.75 -23.22
N GLY A 6 21.91 -10.02 -23.36
CA GLY A 6 20.72 -10.43 -24.10
C GLY A 6 19.48 -9.77 -23.51
N ARG A 7 19.01 -8.71 -24.15
CA ARG A 7 17.59 -8.33 -24.09
C ARG A 7 16.82 -9.43 -24.82
N SER A 8 15.63 -9.75 -24.28
CA SER A 8 14.63 -10.69 -24.79
C SER A 8 15.05 -12.18 -24.89
N GLY A 9 15.14 -12.86 -23.75
CA GLY A 9 14.68 -14.25 -23.70
C GLY A 9 13.16 -14.31 -23.86
N PRO A 10 12.57 -15.45 -24.31
CA PRO A 10 11.13 -15.59 -24.47
C PRO A 10 10.42 -15.23 -23.16
N PRO A 11 9.23 -14.59 -23.21
CA PRO A 11 8.52 -14.20 -22.00
C PRO A 11 8.24 -15.45 -21.18
N GLY A 12 9.07 -15.69 -20.16
CA GLY A 12 8.89 -16.83 -19.25
C GLY A 12 7.44 -16.90 -18.79
N ASN A 13 6.91 -18.13 -18.74
CA ASN A 13 5.52 -18.42 -18.45
C ASN A 13 5.02 -17.59 -17.27
N ILE A 14 4.11 -16.65 -17.54
CA ILE A 14 3.58 -15.73 -16.54
C ILE A 14 2.83 -16.47 -15.42
N ASN A 15 2.27 -17.65 -15.73
CA ASN A 15 1.54 -18.45 -14.76
C ASN A 15 2.45 -19.16 -13.74
N ASN A 16 3.76 -19.23 -14.01
CA ASN A 16 4.74 -19.85 -13.10
C ASN A 16 5.71 -18.82 -12.50
N CYS A 17 5.32 -17.54 -12.41
CA CYS A 17 6.17 -16.51 -11.83
C CYS A 17 6.27 -16.66 -10.31
N LYS A 18 7.49 -16.70 -9.75
CA LYS A 18 7.71 -16.75 -8.30
C LYS A 18 7.23 -15.47 -7.59
N HIS A 19 7.41 -14.32 -8.24
CA HIS A 19 7.03 -13.01 -7.70
C HIS A 19 6.08 -12.30 -8.67
N PRO A 20 4.77 -12.47 -8.51
CA PRO A 20 3.75 -11.94 -9.42
C PRO A 20 3.77 -10.42 -9.48
N HIS A 21 3.97 -9.76 -8.33
CA HIS A 21 4.03 -8.32 -8.21
C HIS A 21 5.15 -7.69 -9.06
N ARG A 22 6.33 -8.33 -9.14
CA ARG A 22 7.46 -7.89 -10.00
C ARG A 22 7.16 -8.08 -11.47
N THR A 23 6.46 -9.16 -11.82
CA THR A 23 6.08 -9.44 -13.20
C THR A 23 5.07 -8.42 -13.70
N TYR A 24 4.06 -8.11 -12.87
CA TYR A 24 3.10 -7.07 -13.16
C TYR A 24 3.77 -5.70 -13.32
N LEU A 25 4.66 -5.30 -12.39
CA LEU A 25 5.38 -4.04 -12.52
C LEU A 25 6.19 -3.92 -13.81
N LYS A 26 6.82 -5.01 -14.25
CA LYS A 26 7.69 -5.01 -15.45
C LYS A 26 6.91 -5.10 -16.76
N ARG A 27 5.79 -5.83 -16.78
CA ARG A 27 5.10 -6.21 -18.02
C ARG A 27 3.69 -5.61 -18.15
N GLY A 28 3.10 -5.11 -17.07
CA GLY A 28 1.70 -4.66 -17.04
C GLY A 28 0.68 -5.79 -17.16
N VAL A 29 1.11 -7.05 -16.99
CA VAL A 29 0.24 -8.22 -17.12
C VAL A 29 0.19 -8.99 -15.81
N VAL A 30 -1.00 -9.48 -15.48
CA VAL A 30 -1.29 -10.27 -14.29
C VAL A 30 -1.45 -11.73 -14.69
N SER A 31 -0.90 -12.67 -13.91
CA SER A 31 -1.09 -14.10 -14.18
C SER A 31 -2.52 -14.55 -13.86
N LYS A 32 -2.96 -15.69 -14.42
CA LYS A 32 -4.35 -16.17 -14.23
C LYS A 32 -4.74 -16.30 -12.75
N LYS A 33 -3.79 -16.71 -11.90
CA LYS A 33 -3.98 -16.83 -10.43
C LYS A 33 -4.34 -15.50 -9.76
N TYR A 34 -3.83 -14.38 -10.28
CA TYR A 34 -4.05 -13.04 -9.71
C TYR A 34 -5.06 -12.22 -10.52
N ALA A 35 -5.65 -12.76 -11.59
CA ALA A 35 -6.60 -12.03 -12.44
C ALA A 35 -7.82 -11.47 -11.68
N TRP A 36 -8.13 -12.02 -10.51
CA TRP A 36 -9.17 -11.52 -9.61
C TRP A 36 -8.94 -10.07 -9.14
N ILE A 37 -7.72 -9.53 -9.24
CA ILE A 37 -7.43 -8.13 -8.87
C ILE A 37 -7.92 -7.12 -9.92
N LEU A 38 -8.11 -7.54 -11.18
CA LEU A 38 -8.41 -6.63 -12.29
C LEU A 38 -9.69 -5.80 -12.05
N PRO A 39 -10.80 -6.36 -11.53
CA PRO A 39 -11.97 -5.57 -11.17
C PRO A 39 -11.69 -4.52 -10.08
N PHE A 40 -10.78 -4.79 -9.13
CA PHE A 40 -10.39 -3.84 -8.09
C PHE A 40 -9.57 -2.69 -8.68
N LEU A 41 -8.64 -3.00 -9.59
CA LEU A 41 -7.85 -1.99 -10.29
C LEU A 41 -8.74 -1.05 -11.10
N LYS A 42 -9.68 -1.61 -11.87
CA LYS A 42 -10.65 -0.82 -12.63
C LYS A 42 -11.53 0.05 -11.71
N ARG A 43 -12.04 -0.51 -10.62
CA ARG A 43 -12.83 0.28 -9.64
C ARG A 43 -12.01 1.40 -9.02
N TYR A 44 -10.73 1.16 -8.76
CA TYR A 44 -9.81 2.16 -8.23
C TYR A 44 -9.60 3.30 -9.23
N SER A 45 -9.21 3.00 -10.47
CA SER A 45 -8.99 4.00 -11.52
C SER A 45 -10.27 4.79 -11.83
N ASP A 46 -11.41 4.11 -11.97
CA ASP A 46 -12.72 4.73 -12.21
C ASP A 46 -13.09 5.68 -11.07
N ALA A 47 -12.77 5.34 -9.81
CA ALA A 47 -13.04 6.20 -8.65
C ALA A 47 -12.15 7.45 -8.65
N LEU A 48 -10.89 7.34 -9.07
CA LEU A 48 -10.01 8.51 -9.21
C LEU A 48 -10.46 9.43 -10.35
N LEU A 49 -10.85 8.85 -11.49
CA LEU A 49 -11.36 9.62 -12.63
C LEU A 49 -12.74 10.23 -12.37
N ARG A 50 -13.57 9.61 -11.52
CA ARG A 50 -14.82 10.23 -11.07
C ARG A 50 -14.58 11.50 -10.26
N ASP A 51 -13.53 11.50 -9.45
CA ASP A 51 -13.11 12.68 -8.69
C ASP A 51 -12.44 13.76 -9.58
N LYS A 52 -12.04 13.38 -10.81
CA LYS A 52 -11.35 14.21 -11.82
C LYS A 52 -11.94 13.98 -13.23
N PRO A 53 -13.19 14.42 -13.49
CA PRO A 53 -13.87 14.13 -14.75
C PRO A 53 -13.13 14.66 -15.99
N ASP A 54 -12.49 15.83 -15.86
CA ASP A 54 -11.72 16.50 -16.92
C ASP A 54 -10.21 16.24 -16.82
N ALA A 55 -9.82 15.04 -16.39
CA ALA A 55 -8.41 14.68 -16.24
C ALA A 55 -7.63 14.84 -17.56
N THR A 56 -6.57 15.67 -17.50
CA THR A 56 -5.58 15.82 -18.56
C THR A 56 -4.85 14.49 -18.84
N GLU A 57 -4.14 14.38 -19.96
CA GLU A 57 -3.35 13.18 -20.25
C GLU A 57 -2.30 12.90 -19.16
N ALA A 58 -1.67 13.95 -18.63
CA ALA A 58 -0.70 13.84 -17.54
C ALA A 58 -1.35 13.28 -16.27
N GLU A 59 -2.54 13.74 -15.90
CA GLU A 59 -3.29 13.22 -14.75
C GLU A 59 -3.75 11.77 -14.98
N ARG A 60 -4.16 11.41 -16.19
CA ARG A 60 -4.47 10.00 -16.53
C ARG A 60 -3.26 9.09 -16.37
N ARG A 61 -2.06 9.57 -16.70
CA ARG A 61 -0.81 8.84 -16.42
C ARG A 61 -0.58 8.68 -14.91
N LEU A 62 -0.87 9.70 -14.11
CA LEU A 62 -0.79 9.60 -12.64
C LEU A 62 -1.81 8.60 -12.06
N VAL A 63 -3.03 8.54 -12.62
CA VAL A 63 -4.02 7.50 -12.27
C VAL A 63 -3.46 6.11 -12.55
N ASN A 64 -2.85 5.89 -13.72
CA ASN A 64 -2.23 4.60 -14.06
C ASN A 64 -1.06 4.24 -13.11
N VAL A 65 -0.27 5.23 -12.68
CA VAL A 65 0.79 5.04 -11.68
C VAL A 65 0.19 4.61 -10.34
N GLY A 66 -0.86 5.28 -9.89
CA GLY A 66 -1.59 4.94 -8.66
C GLY A 66 -2.21 3.55 -8.73
N GLU A 67 -2.89 3.22 -9.82
CA GLU A 67 -3.48 1.89 -10.09
C GLU A 67 -2.41 0.79 -10.07
N THR A 68 -1.27 1.02 -10.75
CA THR A 68 -0.17 0.06 -10.79
C THR A 68 0.40 -0.17 -9.39
N ALA A 69 0.64 0.90 -8.63
CA ALA A 69 1.14 0.80 -7.26
C ALA A 69 0.13 0.06 -6.34
N TYR A 70 -1.16 0.36 -6.47
CA TYR A 70 -2.23 -0.34 -5.78
C TYR A 70 -2.25 -1.84 -6.11
N GLY A 71 -2.14 -2.20 -7.40
CA GLY A 71 -2.11 -3.60 -7.84
C GLY A 71 -0.90 -4.36 -7.30
N VAL A 72 0.29 -3.76 -7.37
CA VAL A 72 1.52 -4.32 -6.79
C VAL A 72 1.36 -4.56 -5.29
N ARG A 73 0.82 -3.58 -4.55
CA ARG A 73 0.53 -3.69 -3.12
C ARG A 73 -0.39 -4.86 -2.79
N VAL A 74 -1.51 -5.00 -3.49
CA VAL A 74 -2.47 -6.09 -3.27
C VAL A 74 -1.83 -7.44 -3.54
N MET A 75 -1.03 -7.56 -4.60
CA MET A 75 -0.30 -8.81 -4.90
C MET A 75 0.75 -9.15 -3.84
N ILE A 76 1.48 -8.18 -3.31
CA ILE A 76 2.42 -8.38 -2.20
C ILE A 76 1.69 -8.91 -0.97
N LEU A 77 0.56 -8.30 -0.60
CA LEU A 77 -0.23 -8.73 0.56
C LEU A 77 -0.80 -10.14 0.37
N GLN A 78 -1.22 -10.50 -0.85
CA GLN A 78 -1.66 -11.85 -1.16
C GLN A 78 -0.49 -12.86 -1.06
N GLU A 79 0.70 -12.51 -1.55
CA GLU A 79 1.90 -13.34 -1.41
C GLU A 79 2.30 -13.52 0.07
N ALA A 80 2.18 -12.46 0.88
CA ALA A 80 2.41 -12.51 2.32
C ALA A 80 1.34 -13.33 3.07
N LYS A 81 0.09 -13.33 2.61
CA LYS A 81 -0.97 -14.22 3.14
C LYS A 81 -0.66 -15.69 2.87
N GLU A 82 -0.14 -16.02 1.69
CA GLU A 82 0.13 -17.40 1.28
C GLU A 82 1.42 -17.96 1.90
N ASN A 83 2.47 -17.13 2.00
CA ASN A 83 3.81 -17.57 2.38
C ASN A 83 4.27 -17.06 3.77
N GLY A 84 3.52 -16.16 4.38
CA GLY A 84 3.89 -15.47 5.62
C GLY A 84 4.57 -14.11 5.37
N PHE A 85 4.40 -13.21 6.35
CA PHE A 85 5.07 -11.90 6.37
C PHE A 85 6.56 -12.02 6.73
N ILE A 86 6.88 -12.91 7.67
CA ILE A 86 8.23 -13.22 8.12
C ILE A 86 8.54 -14.65 7.68
N VAL A 87 9.65 -14.84 6.97
CA VAL A 87 10.07 -16.12 6.41
C VAL A 87 11.48 -16.44 6.88
N LYS A 88 11.77 -17.73 7.07
CA LYS A 88 13.11 -18.20 7.41
C LYS A 88 14.03 -18.11 6.18
N GLN A 89 15.16 -17.44 6.31
CA GLN A 89 16.20 -17.31 5.29
C GLN A 89 17.53 -17.81 5.87
N GLY A 90 17.87 -19.07 5.59
CA GLY A 90 18.99 -19.74 6.26
C GLY A 90 18.71 -19.86 7.76
N ASP A 91 19.63 -19.35 8.58
CA ASP A 91 19.51 -19.34 10.06
C ASP A 91 18.87 -18.07 10.62
N THR A 92 18.37 -17.18 9.76
CA THR A 92 17.76 -15.91 10.18
C THR A 92 16.27 -15.84 9.82
N TRP A 93 15.53 -15.01 10.55
CA TRP A 93 14.15 -14.65 10.24
C TRP A 93 14.12 -13.24 9.68
N ASP A 94 13.46 -13.06 8.54
CA ASP A 94 13.41 -11.78 7.85
C ASP A 94 12.05 -11.59 7.17
N LEU A 95 11.74 -10.36 6.78
CA LEU A 95 10.55 -10.06 6.00
C LEU A 95 10.61 -10.76 4.63
N SER A 96 9.45 -11.22 4.16
CA SER A 96 9.36 -11.76 2.81
C SER A 96 9.73 -10.69 1.77
N PRO A 97 10.38 -11.06 0.65
CA PRO A 97 10.91 -10.08 -0.31
C PRO A 97 9.88 -9.05 -0.79
N GLY A 98 8.63 -9.48 -1.05
CA GLY A 98 7.56 -8.57 -1.43
C GLY A 98 7.19 -7.57 -0.32
N VAL A 99 7.15 -8.03 0.94
CA VAL A 99 6.82 -7.16 2.08
C VAL A 99 7.86 -6.06 2.28
N LYS A 100 9.15 -6.34 2.02
CA LYS A 100 10.20 -5.31 2.04
C LYS A 100 9.95 -4.19 1.02
N ASP A 101 9.36 -4.53 -0.12
CA ASP A 101 9.04 -3.58 -1.19
C ASP A 101 7.72 -2.82 -0.92
N LEU A 102 6.90 -3.26 0.05
CA LEU A 102 5.56 -2.71 0.34
C LEU A 102 5.55 -1.19 0.66
N PRO A 103 6.43 -0.66 1.54
CA PRO A 103 6.42 0.76 1.89
C PRO A 103 6.66 1.68 0.69
N ARG A 104 7.49 1.23 -0.26
CA ARG A 104 7.77 1.96 -1.50
C ARG A 104 6.50 2.14 -2.34
N PHE A 105 5.72 1.08 -2.54
CA PHE A 105 4.51 1.16 -3.37
C PHE A 105 3.39 1.93 -2.69
N LEU A 106 3.28 1.86 -1.37
CA LEU A 106 2.42 2.75 -0.60
C LEU A 106 2.80 4.22 -0.79
N ALA A 107 4.09 4.54 -0.75
CA ALA A 107 4.57 5.91 -0.98
C ALA A 107 4.30 6.39 -2.41
N ILE A 108 4.50 5.54 -3.43
CA ILE A 108 4.20 5.88 -4.83
C ILE A 108 2.71 6.15 -5.02
N GLU A 109 1.85 5.28 -4.49
CA GLU A 109 0.40 5.46 -4.55
C GLU A 109 -0.02 6.78 -3.89
N ARG A 110 0.48 7.04 -2.67
CA ARG A 110 0.23 8.28 -1.95
C ARG A 110 0.68 9.51 -2.75
N GLN A 111 1.89 9.47 -3.32
CA GLN A 111 2.42 10.58 -4.10
C GLN A 111 1.60 10.81 -5.37
N ALA A 112 1.13 9.76 -6.04
CA ALA A 112 0.24 9.89 -7.19
C ALA A 112 -1.08 10.58 -6.81
N LEU A 113 -1.68 10.21 -5.67
CA LEU A 113 -2.90 10.85 -5.16
C LEU A 113 -2.67 12.33 -4.81
N ILE A 114 -1.55 12.68 -4.17
CA ILE A 114 -1.19 14.08 -3.87
C ILE A 114 -0.98 14.87 -5.16
N SER A 115 -0.23 14.32 -6.12
CA SER A 115 0.00 14.99 -7.41
C SER A 115 -1.29 15.16 -8.23
N LEU A 116 -2.31 14.35 -7.97
CA LEU A 116 -3.66 14.52 -8.53
C LEU A 116 -4.51 15.56 -7.78
N GLY A 117 -4.06 16.10 -6.64
CA GLY A 117 -4.88 16.96 -5.77
C GLY A 117 -6.00 16.18 -5.07
N LEU A 118 -5.75 14.90 -4.76
CA LEU A 118 -6.69 14.00 -4.07
C LEU A 118 -6.17 13.66 -2.67
N GLU A 119 -5.71 14.66 -1.93
CA GLU A 119 -5.10 14.53 -0.60
C GLU A 119 -6.04 13.88 0.41
N ARG A 120 -7.36 14.11 0.26
CA ARG A 120 -8.40 13.44 1.08
C ARG A 120 -8.33 11.91 1.01
N ARG A 121 -7.83 11.35 -0.10
CA ARG A 121 -7.61 9.91 -0.29
C ARG A 121 -6.20 9.48 0.16
N ALA A 122 -5.26 10.41 0.21
CA ALA A 122 -3.86 10.19 0.55
C ALA A 122 -3.61 10.23 2.07
N ARG A 123 -4.30 9.37 2.84
CA ARG A 123 -4.09 9.30 4.30
C ARG A 123 -2.62 9.04 4.62
N ALA A 124 -2.07 9.82 5.54
CA ALA A 124 -0.72 9.60 6.03
C ALA A 124 -0.64 8.21 6.70
N ILE A 125 0.48 7.53 6.52
CA ILE A 125 0.80 6.34 7.30
C ILE A 125 1.34 6.87 8.62
N PRO A 126 0.61 6.70 9.74
CA PRO A 126 1.12 7.09 11.05
C PRO A 126 2.42 6.32 11.31
N VAL A 127 3.43 6.99 11.87
CA VAL A 127 4.62 6.27 12.31
C VAL A 127 4.26 5.44 13.54
N LEU A 128 5.07 4.41 13.83
CA LEU A 128 4.77 3.46 14.91
C LEU A 128 4.56 4.17 16.27
N SER A 129 5.32 5.24 16.52
CA SER A 129 5.15 6.09 17.70
C SER A 129 3.73 6.66 17.79
N ASP A 130 3.22 7.27 16.73
CA ASP A 130 1.88 7.85 16.68
C ASP A 130 0.80 6.79 16.93
N TYR A 131 1.02 5.57 16.45
CA TYR A 131 0.11 4.46 16.67
C TYR A 131 0.12 3.97 18.13
N ILE A 132 1.29 3.89 18.74
CA ILE A 132 1.44 3.53 20.16
C ILE A 132 0.81 4.60 21.05
N ASP A 133 1.04 5.88 20.75
CA ASP A 133 0.56 7.01 21.55
C ASP A 133 -0.97 7.16 21.45
N SER A 134 -1.54 6.98 20.26
CA SER A 134 -3.00 6.95 20.06
C SER A 134 -3.70 5.73 20.70
N LYS A 135 -2.96 4.65 20.98
CA LYS A 135 -3.48 3.52 21.77
C LYS A 135 -3.46 3.80 23.26
N LYS A 136 -2.44 4.49 23.77
CA LYS A 136 -2.37 4.89 25.19
C LYS A 136 -3.51 5.85 25.53
N SER A 137 -3.74 6.87 24.71
CA SER A 137 -4.80 7.86 24.95
C SER A 137 -6.23 7.29 24.96
N LYS A 138 -6.45 6.09 24.40
CA LYS A 138 -7.75 5.39 24.42
C LYS A 138 -7.96 4.48 25.63
N ASN A 139 -6.88 4.12 26.32
CA ASN A 139 -6.91 3.21 27.46
C ASN A 139 -6.80 3.95 28.80
N ASP A 140 -6.48 5.24 28.79
CA ASP A 140 -6.53 6.08 29.98
C ASP A 140 -7.97 6.57 30.17
N PRO A 141 -8.68 6.17 31.26
CA PRO A 141 -9.96 6.78 31.58
C PRO A 141 -9.71 8.27 31.86
N GLU A 142 -10.50 9.14 31.22
CA GLU A 142 -10.49 10.57 31.53
C GLU A 142 -10.57 10.76 33.04
N PRO A 143 -9.69 11.60 33.64
CA PRO A 143 -9.82 11.93 35.04
C PRO A 143 -11.18 12.60 35.25
N GLN A 144 -12.06 11.92 35.98
CA GLN A 144 -13.34 12.49 36.42
C GLN A 144 -13.05 13.84 37.07
N HIS A 145 -13.53 14.91 36.45
CA HIS A 145 -13.50 16.24 37.05
C HIS A 145 -14.14 16.16 38.44
N PRO A 146 -13.48 16.63 39.52
CA PRO A 146 -14.10 16.66 40.82
C PRO A 146 -15.31 17.61 40.78
N ASN A 147 -16.46 17.05 41.14
CA ASN A 147 -17.73 17.74 41.29
C ASN A 147 -17.56 18.98 42.21
N PRO A 148 -17.91 20.21 41.79
CA PRO A 148 -17.73 21.40 42.62
C PRO A 148 -18.92 21.55 43.59
N HIS A 149 -19.09 20.60 44.51
CA HIS A 149 -20.09 20.71 45.58
C HIS A 149 -19.51 20.26 46.92
N HIS A 150 -18.63 21.08 47.51
CA HIS A 150 -18.64 21.32 48.95
C HIS A 150 -17.91 22.62 49.24
N LYS A 151 -18.67 23.72 49.30
CA LYS A 151 -18.27 24.87 50.11
C LYS A 151 -18.78 24.58 51.51
N GLU A 152 -17.88 24.16 52.39
CA GLU A 152 -18.06 24.30 53.82
C GLU A 152 -18.15 25.80 54.13
N ASN A 153 -19.27 26.23 54.73
CA ASN A 153 -19.37 27.56 55.33
C ASN A 153 -18.86 27.46 56.77
N PRO A 154 -17.83 28.21 57.17
CA PRO A 154 -17.54 28.45 58.57
C PRO A 154 -18.28 29.71 59.03
N GLN A 155 -19.22 29.55 59.96
CA GLN A 155 -19.45 30.37 61.16
C GLN A 155 -20.75 29.99 61.84
#